data_AF-A0A972IKC8-F1
#
_entry.id   AF-A0A972IKC8-F1
#
_cell.length_a   1.000
_cell.length_b   1.000
_cell.length_c   1.000
_cell.angle_alpha   90.00
_cell.angle_beta   90.00
_cell.angle_gamma   90.00
#
_symmetry.space_group_name_H-M   'P 1'
#
loop_
_entity.id
_entity.type
_entity.pdbx_description
1 polymer ?
#
loop_
_entity_poly.entity_id
_entity_poly.type
_entity_poly.pdbx_seq_one_letter_code
_entity_poly.pdbx_strand_id
1 'polypeptide(L)'
;MSPVVSAFLETLGVVALAGAGVLSGLRCSRWRQPWWLLGYVAPLLLMIAISLSRWWPRLEQHPPFEWVMAGRVEFALLAVICTLLLTTPLSRLSRRRDRVWLSILMVVCVMNLSVLPFLAPAMNYHELASLQTTVDYGGVCIQGTGYTCGPAAAVTALRVIGIEAEEGELAILAHTTRFTGTQPDVLCHAIMERYGVPCRQVHFCSISELCDRVPVIAVVKFAFLIDHFVTVLDVAESVVVVGDPLQGRIEMTHEEFTSRWRRYGIVLRRSDPIPSKAI
;
A
#
# COMPACT_ATOMS: atom_id res chain seq x y z
N MET A 1 -4.08 -5.45 -21.38
CA MET A 1 -5.40 -5.12 -20.79
C MET A 1 -5.28 -3.73 -20.19
N SER A 2 -6.27 -2.83 -20.35
CA SER A 2 -6.13 -1.48 -19.77
C SER A 2 -6.18 -1.56 -18.23
N PRO A 3 -5.46 -0.68 -17.50
CA PRO A 3 -5.49 -0.64 -16.03
C PRO A 3 -6.90 -0.56 -15.47
N VAL A 4 -7.78 0.19 -16.15
CA VAL A 4 -9.20 0.33 -15.82
C VAL A 4 -9.93 -1.02 -15.88
N VAL A 5 -9.74 -1.80 -16.96
CA VAL A 5 -10.39 -3.11 -17.10
C VAL A 5 -9.88 -4.09 -16.05
N SER A 6 -8.58 -4.06 -15.73
CA SER A 6 -8.02 -4.90 -14.66
C SER A 6 -8.66 -4.59 -13.31
N ALA A 7 -8.75 -3.31 -12.95
CA ALA A 7 -9.38 -2.86 -11.71
C ALA A 7 -10.85 -3.34 -11.59
N PHE A 8 -11.64 -3.29 -12.67
CA PHE A 8 -13.00 -3.82 -12.66
C PHE A 8 -13.06 -5.34 -12.48
N LEU A 9 -12.18 -6.10 -13.15
CA LEU A 9 -12.12 -7.56 -13.02
C LEU A 9 -11.71 -7.99 -11.61
N GLU A 10 -10.69 -7.33 -11.04
CA GLU A 10 -10.27 -7.58 -9.66
C GLU A 10 -11.38 -7.24 -8.66
N THR A 11 -12.09 -6.13 -8.89
CA THR A 11 -13.24 -5.73 -8.08
C THR A 11 -14.33 -6.80 -8.11
N LEU A 12 -14.65 -7.35 -9.29
CA LEU A 12 -15.59 -8.48 -9.41
C LEU A 12 -15.10 -9.70 -8.63
N GLY A 13 -13.81 -10.00 -8.68
CA GLY A 13 -13.18 -11.06 -7.89
C GLY A 13 -13.37 -10.86 -6.39
N VAL A 14 -13.14 -9.66 -5.88
CA VAL A 14 -13.32 -9.32 -4.46
C VAL A 14 -14.79 -9.39 -4.04
N VAL A 15 -15.73 -8.94 -4.88
CA VAL A 15 -17.17 -9.08 -4.62
C VAL A 15 -17.57 -10.57 -4.58
N ALA A 16 -17.02 -11.40 -5.45
CA ALA A 16 -17.23 -12.84 -5.41
C ALA A 16 -16.67 -13.48 -4.12
N LEU A 17 -15.49 -13.07 -3.67
CA LEU A 17 -14.91 -13.50 -2.39
C LEU A 17 -15.78 -13.09 -1.20
N ALA A 18 -16.32 -11.87 -1.19
CA ALA A 18 -17.27 -11.43 -0.18
C ALA A 18 -18.53 -12.32 -0.17
N GLY A 19 -19.08 -12.62 -1.35
CA GLY A 19 -20.21 -13.55 -1.50
C GLY A 19 -19.89 -14.94 -0.95
N ALA A 20 -18.70 -15.48 -1.25
CA ALA A 20 -18.23 -16.76 -0.72
C ALA A 20 -18.09 -16.74 0.82
N GLY A 21 -17.61 -15.63 1.39
CA GLY A 21 -17.52 -15.44 2.84
C GLY A 21 -18.90 -15.40 3.52
N VAL A 22 -19.89 -14.74 2.90
CA VAL A 22 -21.30 -14.77 3.37
C VAL A 22 -21.84 -16.21 3.35
N LEU A 23 -21.70 -16.93 2.24
CA LEU A 23 -22.17 -18.31 2.12
C LEU A 23 -21.50 -19.23 3.15
N SER A 24 -20.20 -19.05 3.36
CA SER A 24 -19.43 -19.79 4.37
C SER A 24 -19.91 -19.48 5.78
N GLY A 25 -20.17 -18.20 6.11
CA GLY A 25 -20.72 -17.81 7.40
C GLY A 25 -22.10 -18.39 7.68
N LEU A 26 -22.97 -18.41 6.67
CA LEU A 26 -24.28 -19.09 6.76
C LEU A 26 -24.13 -20.60 6.96
N ARG A 27 -23.09 -21.22 6.37
CA ARG A 27 -22.82 -22.65 6.53
C ARG A 27 -22.29 -22.98 7.93
N CYS A 28 -21.34 -22.18 8.43
CA CYS A 28 -20.74 -22.33 9.76
C CYS A 28 -21.77 -22.10 10.87
N SER A 29 -22.70 -21.16 10.70
CA SER A 29 -23.70 -20.87 11.72
C SER A 29 -24.69 -22.02 11.98
N ARG A 30 -24.88 -22.89 10.97
CA ARG A 30 -25.68 -24.12 11.04
C ARG A 30 -24.97 -25.29 11.74
N TRP A 31 -23.69 -25.18 12.06
CA TRP A 31 -22.97 -26.24 12.77
C TRP A 31 -23.42 -26.36 14.23
N ARG A 32 -23.39 -27.58 14.77
CA ARG A 32 -23.69 -27.87 16.18
C ARG A 32 -22.68 -27.19 17.09
N GLN A 33 -23.08 -26.85 18.31
CA GLN A 33 -22.16 -26.37 19.33
C GLN A 33 -21.12 -27.46 19.66
N PRO A 34 -19.82 -27.12 19.83
CA PRO A 34 -19.20 -25.78 19.76
C PRO A 34 -18.68 -25.37 18.37
N TRP A 35 -18.81 -26.23 17.36
CA TRP A 35 -18.15 -26.11 16.06
C TRP A 35 -18.42 -24.82 15.28
N TRP A 36 -19.57 -24.16 15.49
CA TRP A 36 -19.86 -22.87 14.87
C TRP A 36 -18.85 -21.76 15.26
N LEU A 37 -18.17 -21.90 16.40
CA LEU A 37 -17.11 -21.00 16.84
C LEU A 37 -15.89 -21.01 15.91
N LEU A 38 -15.68 -22.11 15.16
CA LEU A 38 -14.62 -22.16 14.14
C LEU A 38 -14.81 -21.09 13.06
N GLY A 39 -16.05 -20.67 12.81
CA GLY A 39 -16.36 -19.54 11.93
C GLY A 39 -15.78 -18.21 12.40
N TYR A 40 -15.35 -18.09 13.66
CA TYR A 40 -14.66 -16.92 14.19
C TYR A 40 -13.15 -17.12 14.30
N VAL A 41 -12.69 -18.33 14.64
CA VAL A 41 -11.27 -18.61 14.88
C VAL A 41 -10.44 -18.27 13.64
N ALA A 42 -10.81 -18.79 12.47
CA ALA A 42 -10.06 -18.56 11.24
C ALA A 42 -9.97 -17.07 10.83
N PRO A 43 -11.09 -16.32 10.72
CA PRO A 43 -11.00 -14.90 10.35
C PRO A 43 -10.35 -14.02 11.43
N LEU A 44 -10.46 -14.38 12.72
CA LEU A 44 -9.73 -13.66 13.78
C LEU A 44 -8.23 -13.88 13.71
N LEU A 45 -7.77 -15.10 13.42
CA LEU A 45 -6.35 -15.38 13.22
C LEU A 45 -5.79 -14.60 12.02
N LEU A 46 -6.52 -14.53 10.91
CA LEU A 46 -6.13 -13.71 9.76
C LEU A 46 -6.11 -12.20 10.09
N MET A 47 -7.12 -11.72 10.80
CA MET A 47 -7.18 -10.32 11.26
C MET A 47 -6.00 -9.97 12.17
N ILE A 48 -5.64 -10.88 13.09
CA ILE A 48 -4.46 -10.74 13.95
C ILE A 48 -3.19 -10.71 13.09
N ALA A 49 -3.06 -11.61 12.11
CA ALA A 49 -1.87 -11.64 11.24
C ALA A 49 -1.68 -10.34 10.46
N ILE A 50 -2.74 -9.78 9.87
CA ILE A 50 -2.72 -8.47 9.20
C ILE A 50 -2.36 -7.36 10.21
N SER A 51 -2.98 -7.37 11.39
CA SER A 51 -2.75 -6.34 12.41
C SER A 51 -1.32 -6.35 12.94
N LEU A 52 -0.74 -7.53 13.17
CA LEU A 52 0.65 -7.71 13.58
C LEU A 52 1.62 -7.17 12.54
N SER A 53 1.35 -7.43 11.25
CA SER A 53 2.19 -6.94 10.14
C SER A 53 2.21 -5.42 10.10
N ARG A 54 1.06 -4.77 10.29
CA ARG A 54 0.98 -3.29 10.34
C ARG A 54 1.67 -2.67 11.55
N TRP A 55 1.72 -3.37 12.68
CA TRP A 55 2.42 -2.89 13.88
C TRP A 55 3.93 -3.14 13.82
N TRP A 56 4.34 -4.25 13.21
CA TRP A 56 5.73 -4.63 12.99
C TRP A 56 5.97 -4.89 11.51
N PRO A 57 6.22 -3.84 10.69
CA PRO A 57 6.44 -3.98 9.25
C PRO A 57 7.56 -4.95 8.86
N ARG A 58 8.49 -5.26 9.78
CA ARG A 58 9.51 -6.30 9.58
C ARG A 58 8.91 -7.69 9.29
N LEU A 59 7.70 -7.97 9.78
CA LEU A 59 7.03 -9.24 9.55
C LEU A 59 6.67 -9.43 8.07
N GLU A 60 6.39 -8.35 7.33
CA GLU A 60 6.06 -8.38 5.90
C GLU A 60 7.17 -8.99 5.03
N GLN A 61 8.40 -9.09 5.56
CA GLN A 61 9.54 -9.68 4.86
C GLN A 61 9.67 -11.20 5.06
N HIS A 62 8.76 -11.82 5.81
CA HIS A 62 8.83 -13.23 6.15
C HIS A 62 7.48 -13.95 5.94
N PRO A 63 7.49 -15.18 5.38
CA PRO A 63 6.30 -16.01 5.32
C PRO A 63 5.77 -16.33 6.73
N PRO A 64 4.44 -16.41 6.93
CA PRO A 64 3.38 -16.26 5.93
C PRO A 64 2.90 -14.81 5.74
N PHE A 65 3.41 -13.85 6.51
CA PHE A 65 2.95 -12.44 6.50
C PHE A 65 3.23 -11.75 5.18
N GLU A 66 4.37 -12.06 4.54
CA GLU A 66 4.69 -11.61 3.19
C GLU A 66 3.57 -11.92 2.20
N TRP A 67 2.98 -13.12 2.23
CA TRP A 67 1.92 -13.51 1.29
C TRP A 67 0.60 -12.80 1.57
N VAL A 68 0.30 -12.54 2.85
CA VAL A 68 -0.91 -11.84 3.28
C VAL A 68 -0.86 -10.37 2.89
N MET A 69 0.33 -9.76 2.99
CA MET A 69 0.57 -8.35 2.74
C MET A 69 1.03 -8.06 1.31
N ALA A 70 1.30 -9.09 0.50
CA ALA A 70 1.72 -8.93 -0.89
C ALA A 70 0.64 -8.21 -1.72
N GLY A 71 1.04 -7.08 -2.30
CA GLY A 71 0.20 -6.18 -3.05
C GLY A 71 -1.09 -5.84 -2.32
N ARG A 72 -2.21 -6.10 -3.00
CA ARG A 72 -3.55 -5.80 -2.49
C ARG A 72 -4.26 -7.01 -1.87
N VAL A 73 -3.55 -8.11 -1.60
CA VAL A 73 -4.14 -9.36 -1.08
C VAL A 73 -4.83 -9.14 0.27
N GLU A 74 -4.27 -8.31 1.15
CA GLU A 74 -4.88 -8.01 2.46
C GLU A 74 -6.32 -7.49 2.32
N PHE A 75 -6.59 -6.62 1.34
CA PHE A 75 -7.91 -6.04 1.10
C PHE A 75 -8.91 -7.09 0.59
N ALA A 76 -8.45 -8.03 -0.24
CA ALA A 76 -9.27 -9.16 -0.68
C ALA A 76 -9.59 -10.11 0.49
N LEU A 77 -8.62 -10.39 1.36
CA LEU A 77 -8.83 -11.20 2.56
C LEU A 77 -9.79 -10.53 3.55
N LEU A 78 -9.72 -9.21 3.71
CA LEU A 78 -10.68 -8.46 4.53
C LEU A 78 -12.13 -8.65 4.08
N ALA A 79 -12.38 -8.91 2.79
CA ALA A 79 -13.72 -9.16 2.28
C ALA A 79 -14.30 -10.45 2.87
N VAL A 80 -13.49 -11.52 2.89
CA VAL A 80 -13.84 -12.81 3.46
C VAL A 80 -13.94 -12.70 4.99
N ILE A 81 -12.97 -12.03 5.64
CA ILE A 81 -12.94 -11.88 7.09
C ILE A 81 -14.18 -11.14 7.59
N CYS A 82 -14.48 -9.96 7.03
CA CYS A 82 -15.62 -9.14 7.45
C CYS A 82 -16.95 -9.88 7.21
N THR A 83 -17.14 -10.49 6.04
CA THR A 83 -18.39 -11.19 5.74
C THR A 83 -18.57 -12.43 6.59
N LEU A 84 -17.52 -13.22 6.84
CA LEU A 84 -17.59 -14.41 7.68
C LEU A 84 -17.88 -14.07 9.16
N LEU A 85 -17.18 -13.06 9.70
CA LEU A 85 -17.36 -12.59 11.08
C LEU A 85 -18.75 -12.01 11.32
N LEU A 86 -19.29 -11.24 10.38
CA LEU A 86 -20.56 -10.53 10.56
C LEU A 86 -21.77 -11.39 10.15
N THR A 87 -21.62 -12.34 9.23
CA THR A 87 -22.73 -13.24 8.81
C THR A 87 -23.02 -14.32 9.84
N THR A 88 -22.00 -14.84 10.53
CA THR A 88 -22.18 -15.88 11.56
C THR A 88 -23.16 -15.46 12.67
N PRO A 89 -23.03 -14.27 13.31
CA PRO A 89 -23.99 -13.80 14.32
C PRO A 89 -25.32 -13.34 13.71
N LEU A 90 -25.32 -12.81 12.47
CA LEU A 90 -26.52 -12.34 11.77
C LEU A 90 -27.62 -13.41 11.73
N SER A 91 -27.24 -14.66 11.49
CA SER A 91 -28.15 -15.80 11.43
C SER A 91 -28.86 -16.12 12.77
N ARG A 92 -28.35 -15.60 13.89
CA ARG A 92 -28.84 -15.88 15.25
C ARG A 92 -29.55 -14.70 15.92
N LEU A 93 -29.48 -13.50 15.33
CA LEU A 93 -30.20 -12.34 15.85
C LEU A 93 -31.71 -12.57 15.72
N SER A 94 -32.48 -12.38 16.80
CA SER A 94 -33.94 -12.56 16.78
C SER A 94 -34.69 -11.36 16.20
N ARG A 95 -34.15 -10.14 16.37
CA ARG A 95 -34.79 -8.89 15.95
C ARG A 95 -34.43 -8.55 14.50
N ARG A 96 -35.45 -8.27 13.68
CA ARG A 96 -35.27 -7.84 12.27
C ARG A 96 -34.43 -6.56 12.15
N ARG A 97 -34.60 -5.62 13.09
CA ARG A 97 -33.85 -4.35 13.10
C ARG A 97 -32.34 -4.57 13.24
N ASP A 98 -31.93 -5.43 14.17
CA ASP A 98 -30.51 -5.71 14.42
C ASP A 98 -29.87 -6.40 13.20
N ARG A 99 -30.63 -7.28 12.53
CA ARG A 99 -30.19 -7.88 11.26
C ARG A 99 -29.96 -6.84 10.18
N VAL A 100 -30.87 -5.88 10.03
CA VAL A 100 -30.73 -4.80 9.03
C VAL A 100 -29.50 -3.96 9.31
N TRP A 101 -29.31 -3.50 10.56
CA TRP A 101 -28.14 -2.69 10.91
C TRP A 101 -26.82 -3.44 10.74
N LEU A 102 -26.76 -4.71 11.13
CA LEU A 102 -25.57 -5.53 10.96
C LEU A 102 -25.26 -5.77 9.47
N SER A 103 -26.28 -5.99 8.63
CA SER A 103 -26.09 -6.09 7.18
C SER A 103 -25.60 -4.78 6.57
N ILE A 104 -26.13 -3.63 7.00
CA ILE A 104 -25.63 -2.31 6.57
C ILE A 104 -24.17 -2.15 6.97
N LEU A 105 -23.82 -2.45 8.22
CA LEU A 105 -22.44 -2.39 8.70
C LEU A 105 -21.53 -3.29 7.86
N MET A 106 -21.95 -4.52 7.59
CA MET A 106 -21.19 -5.45 6.75
C MET A 106 -20.96 -4.90 5.35
N VAL A 107 -21.98 -4.35 4.70
CA VAL A 107 -21.84 -3.73 3.38
C VAL A 107 -20.87 -2.55 3.46
N VAL A 108 -20.99 -1.66 4.45
CA VAL A 108 -20.10 -0.52 4.62
C VAL A 108 -18.65 -0.98 4.83
N CYS A 109 -18.41 -1.97 5.69
CA CYS A 109 -17.08 -2.53 5.94
C CYS A 109 -16.48 -3.14 4.67
N VAL A 110 -17.22 -4.01 3.96
CA VAL A 110 -16.74 -4.65 2.72
C VAL A 110 -16.48 -3.61 1.64
N MET A 111 -17.35 -2.62 1.50
CA MET A 111 -17.16 -1.55 0.52
C MET A 111 -15.87 -0.78 0.79
N ASN A 112 -15.64 -0.34 2.04
CA ASN A 112 -14.49 0.51 2.38
C ASN A 112 -13.17 -0.24 2.48
N LEU A 113 -13.18 -1.43 3.10
CA LEU A 113 -11.96 -2.17 3.42
C LEU A 113 -11.53 -3.12 2.30
N SER A 114 -12.40 -3.41 1.33
CA SER A 114 -12.15 -4.42 0.32
C SER A 114 -12.49 -3.98 -1.10
N VAL A 115 -13.67 -3.43 -1.36
CA VAL A 115 -14.07 -3.09 -2.75
C VAL A 115 -13.36 -1.82 -3.25
N LEU A 116 -13.36 -0.75 -2.46
CA LEU A 116 -12.80 0.55 -2.86
C LEU A 116 -11.30 0.48 -3.21
N PRO A 117 -10.42 -0.25 -2.49
CA PRO A 117 -9.01 -0.39 -2.90
C PRO A 117 -8.78 -1.00 -4.30
N PHE A 118 -9.77 -1.71 -4.85
CA PHE A 118 -9.68 -2.27 -6.21
C PHE A 118 -10.46 -1.47 -7.24
N LEU A 119 -11.55 -0.83 -6.86
CA LEU A 119 -12.35 -0.01 -7.75
C LEU A 119 -11.76 1.39 -7.94
N ALA A 120 -11.19 1.96 -6.88
CA ALA A 120 -10.71 3.34 -6.88
C ALA A 120 -9.64 3.63 -7.94
N PRO A 121 -8.66 2.74 -8.25
CA PRO A 121 -7.72 2.95 -9.36
C PRO A 121 -8.38 3.22 -10.72
N ALA A 122 -9.55 2.61 -10.98
CA ALA A 122 -10.32 2.93 -12.19
C ALA A 122 -11.04 4.28 -12.09
N MET A 123 -11.53 4.63 -10.90
CA MET A 123 -12.27 5.88 -10.66
C MET A 123 -11.38 7.12 -10.79
N ASN A 124 -10.14 7.07 -10.30
CA ASN A 124 -9.19 8.18 -10.39
C ASN A 124 -8.24 8.09 -11.58
N TYR A 125 -8.40 7.11 -12.49
CA TYR A 125 -7.52 6.91 -13.63
C TYR A 125 -7.34 8.18 -14.48
N HIS A 126 -8.44 8.87 -14.81
CA HIS A 126 -8.37 10.08 -15.64
C HIS A 126 -7.64 11.23 -14.95
N GLU A 127 -7.82 11.39 -13.64
CA GLU A 127 -7.12 12.38 -12.84
C GLU A 127 -5.61 12.08 -12.87
N LEU A 128 -5.22 10.85 -12.55
CA LEU A 128 -3.83 10.40 -12.55
C LEU A 128 -3.18 10.49 -13.94
N ALA A 129 -3.88 10.07 -14.99
CA ALA A 129 -3.38 10.11 -16.37
C ALA A 129 -3.21 11.54 -16.91
N SER A 130 -3.89 12.52 -16.30
CA SER A 130 -3.77 13.94 -16.66
C SER A 130 -2.70 14.68 -15.86
N LEU A 131 -2.11 14.06 -14.85
CA LEU A 131 -1.10 14.69 -14.00
C LEU A 131 0.11 15.12 -14.82
N GLN A 132 0.56 16.34 -14.57
CA GLN A 132 1.79 16.88 -15.13
C GLN A 132 2.88 16.79 -14.07
N THR A 133 3.92 16.03 -14.36
CA THR A 133 5.06 15.87 -13.46
C THR A 133 5.76 17.22 -13.29
N THR A 134 5.72 17.76 -12.07
CA THR A 134 6.30 19.07 -11.75
C THR A 134 7.51 18.88 -10.87
N VAL A 135 8.69 19.25 -11.36
CA VAL A 135 9.95 19.19 -10.62
C VAL A 135 10.37 20.60 -10.24
N ASP A 136 10.67 20.81 -8.95
CA ASP A 136 11.12 22.10 -8.44
C ASP A 136 12.59 22.41 -8.80
N TYR A 137 13.06 23.61 -8.45
CA TYR A 137 14.45 24.01 -8.66
C TYR A 137 15.46 23.15 -7.89
N GLY A 138 15.02 22.46 -6.82
CA GLY A 138 15.82 21.53 -6.02
C GLY A 138 15.90 20.13 -6.62
N GLY A 139 15.28 19.88 -7.77
CA GLY A 139 15.24 18.56 -8.42
C GLY A 139 14.25 17.59 -7.78
N VAL A 140 13.34 18.07 -6.93
CA VAL A 140 12.32 17.27 -6.24
C VAL A 140 11.00 17.35 -7.01
N CYS A 141 10.39 16.19 -7.25
CA CYS A 141 9.04 16.13 -7.83
C CYS A 141 8.02 16.52 -6.75
N ILE A 142 7.26 17.58 -7.02
CA ILE A 142 6.15 18.02 -6.17
C ILE A 142 4.90 17.23 -6.54
N GLN A 143 4.21 16.66 -5.54
CA GLN A 143 3.03 15.84 -5.79
C GLN A 143 1.87 16.68 -6.34
N GLY A 144 1.21 16.19 -7.39
CA GLY A 144 0.07 16.88 -8.01
C GLY A 144 -1.26 16.71 -7.25
N THR A 145 -1.37 15.70 -6.38
CA THR A 145 -2.58 15.39 -5.60
C THR A 145 -2.27 15.22 -4.12
N GLY A 146 -3.29 15.12 -3.25
CA GLY A 146 -3.10 14.83 -1.83
C GLY A 146 -2.70 13.39 -1.48
N TYR A 147 -2.53 12.49 -2.46
CA TYR A 147 -2.33 11.05 -2.23
C TYR A 147 -1.26 10.40 -3.13
N THR A 148 -0.51 11.20 -3.90
CA THR A 148 0.54 10.74 -4.84
C THR A 148 1.97 10.97 -4.33
N CYS A 149 2.17 11.13 -3.02
CA CYS A 149 3.50 11.30 -2.42
C CYS A 149 4.46 10.14 -2.73
N GLY A 150 3.99 8.90 -2.77
CA GLY A 150 4.79 7.73 -3.15
C GLY A 150 5.35 7.83 -4.58
N PRO A 151 4.50 7.96 -5.61
CA PRO A 151 4.92 8.21 -6.98
C PRO A 151 5.83 9.41 -7.16
N ALA A 152 5.54 10.56 -6.53
CA ALA A 152 6.38 11.75 -6.61
C ALA A 152 7.77 11.55 -5.95
N ALA A 153 7.83 10.87 -4.81
CA ALA A 153 9.10 10.47 -4.21
C ALA A 153 9.86 9.49 -5.13
N ALA A 154 9.18 8.53 -5.75
CA ALA A 154 9.80 7.63 -6.72
C ALA A 154 10.36 8.37 -7.96
N VAL A 155 9.64 9.35 -8.52
CA VAL A 155 10.15 10.21 -9.60
C VAL A 155 11.43 10.94 -9.15
N THR A 156 11.43 11.51 -7.95
CA THR A 156 12.60 12.19 -7.38
C THR A 156 13.79 11.23 -7.27
N ALA A 157 13.58 10.04 -6.73
CA ALA A 157 14.63 9.04 -6.54
C ALA A 157 15.17 8.48 -7.88
N LEU A 158 14.29 8.22 -8.85
CA LEU A 158 14.67 7.79 -10.20
C LEU A 158 15.48 8.86 -10.94
N ARG A 159 15.10 10.13 -10.77
CA ARG A 159 15.82 11.27 -11.35
C ARG A 159 17.26 11.36 -10.82
N VAL A 160 17.48 11.13 -9.53
CA VAL A 160 18.82 11.12 -8.92
C VAL A 160 19.74 10.06 -9.56
N ILE A 161 19.19 8.91 -9.97
CA ILE A 161 19.95 7.87 -10.66
C ILE A 161 19.96 8.02 -12.20
N GLY A 162 19.42 9.13 -12.72
CA GLY A 162 19.44 9.48 -14.14
C GLY A 162 18.33 8.86 -14.98
N ILE A 163 17.20 8.48 -14.37
CA ILE A 163 16.03 7.92 -15.06
C ILE A 163 14.90 8.94 -15.02
N GLU A 164 14.37 9.27 -16.19
CA GLU A 164 13.18 10.10 -16.32
C GLU A 164 11.93 9.24 -16.09
N ALA A 165 11.05 9.73 -15.22
CA ALA A 165 9.82 9.06 -14.82
C ALA A 165 8.71 10.09 -14.65
N GLU A 166 7.46 9.65 -14.77
CA GLU A 166 6.29 10.50 -14.63
C GLU A 166 5.45 10.10 -13.41
N GLU A 167 4.98 11.11 -12.65
CA GLU A 167 4.18 10.89 -11.43
C GLU A 167 2.89 10.12 -11.75
N GLY A 168 2.17 10.55 -12.79
CA GLY A 168 0.90 9.93 -13.19
C GLY A 168 1.07 8.48 -13.63
N GLU A 169 2.12 8.18 -14.41
CA GLU A 169 2.43 6.82 -14.86
C GLU A 169 2.72 5.90 -13.67
N LEU A 170 3.61 6.32 -12.77
CA LEU A 170 3.94 5.57 -11.55
C LEU A 170 2.71 5.41 -10.64
N ALA A 171 1.87 6.44 -10.51
CA ALA A 171 0.65 6.37 -9.71
C ALA A 171 -0.35 5.34 -10.26
N ILE A 172 -0.51 5.26 -11.58
CA ILE A 172 -1.38 4.28 -12.23
C ILE A 172 -0.84 2.86 -12.04
N LEU A 173 0.46 2.65 -12.29
CA LEU A 173 1.10 1.35 -12.14
C LEU A 173 1.12 0.88 -10.68
N ALA A 174 1.29 1.81 -9.73
CA ALA A 174 1.30 1.51 -8.30
C ALA A 174 -0.11 1.41 -7.68
N HIS A 175 -1.17 1.49 -8.50
CA HIS A 175 -2.57 1.50 -8.05
C HIS A 175 -2.86 2.54 -6.96
N THR A 176 -2.25 3.71 -7.07
CA THR A 176 -2.37 4.80 -6.10
C THR A 176 -3.81 5.31 -6.02
N THR A 177 -4.36 5.43 -4.81
CA THR A 177 -5.74 5.89 -4.61
C THR A 177 -5.84 6.98 -3.54
N ARG A 178 -6.90 7.79 -3.63
CA ARG A 178 -7.26 8.77 -2.60
C ARG A 178 -7.61 8.15 -1.23
N PHE A 179 -7.86 6.85 -1.17
CA PHE A 179 -8.32 6.18 0.06
C PHE A 179 -7.19 5.47 0.79
N THR A 180 -6.25 4.88 0.04
CA THR A 180 -5.16 4.06 0.58
C THR A 180 -3.79 4.65 0.32
N GLY A 181 -3.68 5.70 -0.49
CA GLY A 181 -2.40 6.21 -0.98
C GLY A 181 -1.73 5.16 -1.87
N THR A 182 -0.43 4.97 -1.67
CA THR A 182 0.39 4.02 -2.43
C THR A 182 1.03 3.03 -1.48
N GLN A 183 0.88 1.73 -1.76
CA GLN A 183 1.56 0.70 -0.98
C GLN A 183 3.04 0.61 -1.41
N PRO A 184 4.00 0.53 -0.47
CA PRO A 184 5.42 0.53 -0.80
C PRO A 184 5.87 -0.63 -1.69
N ASP A 185 5.28 -1.81 -1.51
CA ASP A 185 5.61 -3.02 -2.25
C ASP A 185 5.13 -2.96 -3.70
N VAL A 186 3.90 -2.48 -3.92
CA VAL A 186 3.32 -2.25 -5.24
C VAL A 186 4.11 -1.15 -5.97
N LEU A 187 4.51 -0.07 -5.28
CA LEU A 187 5.37 0.96 -5.85
C LEU A 187 6.73 0.40 -6.27
N CYS A 188 7.33 -0.44 -5.43
CA CYS A 188 8.61 -1.07 -5.76
C CYS A 188 8.49 -1.99 -6.98
N HIS A 189 7.40 -2.77 -7.07
CA HIS A 189 7.11 -3.60 -8.24
C HIS A 189 6.91 -2.76 -9.51
N ALA A 190 6.13 -1.67 -9.42
CA ALA A 190 5.90 -0.76 -10.55
C ALA A 190 7.21 -0.15 -11.07
N ILE A 191 8.12 0.25 -10.18
CA ILE A 191 9.44 0.77 -10.56
C ILE A 191 10.26 -0.31 -11.28
N MET A 192 10.30 -1.53 -10.75
CA MET A 192 11.04 -2.65 -11.36
C MET A 192 10.52 -2.98 -12.75
N GLU A 193 9.21 -3.16 -12.87
CA GLU A 193 8.57 -3.57 -14.11
C GLU A 193 8.73 -2.50 -15.19
N ARG A 194 8.56 -1.22 -14.83
CA ARG A 194 8.54 -0.13 -15.80
C ARG A 194 9.92 0.35 -16.23
N TYR A 195 10.85 0.44 -15.29
CA TYR A 195 12.16 1.07 -15.52
C TYR A 195 13.33 0.08 -15.47
N GLY A 196 13.09 -1.20 -15.14
CA GLY A 196 14.15 -2.21 -15.06
C GLY A 196 15.18 -1.94 -13.97
N VAL A 197 14.79 -1.16 -12.95
CA VAL A 197 15.65 -0.77 -11.82
C VAL A 197 15.45 -1.78 -10.70
N PRO A 198 16.49 -2.51 -10.26
CA PRO A 198 16.40 -3.35 -9.08
C PRO A 198 15.95 -2.53 -7.87
N CYS A 199 14.80 -2.89 -7.36
CA CYS A 199 14.16 -2.24 -6.23
C CYS A 199 13.96 -3.27 -5.12
N ARG A 200 14.15 -2.86 -3.87
CA ARG A 200 13.80 -3.68 -2.73
C ARG A 200 13.33 -2.84 -1.55
N GLN A 201 12.37 -3.37 -0.82
CA GLN A 201 11.98 -2.84 0.47
C GLN A 201 13.01 -3.25 1.52
N VAL A 202 13.43 -2.32 2.36
CA VAL A 202 14.45 -2.53 3.37
C VAL A 202 13.98 -1.92 4.68
N HIS A 203 14.15 -2.68 5.76
CA HIS A 203 14.09 -2.13 7.11
C HIS A 203 15.52 -1.75 7.53
N PHE A 204 15.65 -0.59 8.17
CA PHE A 204 16.92 -0.02 8.57
C PHE A 204 17.05 0.03 10.09
N CYS A 205 18.20 -0.29 10.66
CA CYS A 205 18.38 -0.18 12.11
C CYS A 205 18.73 1.24 12.55
N SER A 206 19.39 2.02 11.70
CA SER A 206 19.89 3.36 11.99
C SER A 206 20.11 4.22 10.73
N ILE A 207 20.35 5.52 10.90
CA ILE A 207 20.64 6.44 9.80
C ILE A 207 21.93 6.07 9.06
N SER A 208 22.93 5.51 9.74
CA SER A 208 24.21 5.16 9.09
C SER A 208 24.06 4.13 7.98
N GLU A 209 23.01 3.30 8.02
CA GLU A 209 22.70 2.35 6.93
C GLU A 209 22.17 3.03 5.67
N LEU A 210 21.76 4.29 5.74
CA LEU A 210 21.31 5.08 4.59
C LEU A 210 22.48 5.64 3.77
N CYS A 211 23.62 5.95 4.40
CA CYS A 211 24.73 6.65 3.76
C CYS A 211 25.18 6.01 2.44
N ASP A 212 25.30 4.68 2.40
CA ASP A 212 25.75 3.94 1.22
C ASP A 212 24.62 3.51 0.27
N ARG A 213 23.38 4.00 0.50
CA ARG A 213 22.17 3.49 -0.16
C ARG A 213 21.29 4.57 -0.78
N VAL A 214 21.69 5.83 -0.67
CA VAL A 214 21.02 6.97 -1.30
C VAL A 214 21.01 6.80 -2.84
N PRO A 215 19.92 7.11 -3.54
CA PRO A 215 18.65 7.61 -3.01
C PRO A 215 17.78 6.48 -2.40
N VAL A 216 17.09 6.80 -1.31
CA VAL A 216 16.13 5.89 -0.64
C VAL A 216 14.77 6.56 -0.55
N ILE A 217 13.71 5.90 -1.01
CA ILE A 217 12.34 6.37 -0.80
C ILE A 217 11.93 5.92 0.61
N ALA A 218 12.00 6.82 1.59
CA ALA A 218 11.72 6.54 2.99
C ALA A 218 10.25 6.79 3.35
N VAL A 219 9.72 5.94 4.23
CA VAL A 219 8.37 6.12 4.80
C VAL A 219 8.48 6.83 6.14
N VAL A 220 7.84 7.99 6.26
CA VAL A 220 7.84 8.82 7.47
C VAL A 220 6.41 8.98 7.99
N LYS A 221 6.27 9.10 9.31
CA LYS A 221 5.01 9.46 9.96
C LYS A 221 4.72 10.94 9.68
N PHE A 222 3.58 11.21 9.05
CA PHE A 222 3.12 12.57 8.79
C PHE A 222 2.14 13.04 9.85
N ALA A 223 1.12 12.23 10.15
CA ALA A 223 0.13 12.51 11.19
C ALA A 223 -0.30 11.23 11.91
N PHE A 224 -1.27 11.34 12.82
CA PHE A 224 -1.84 10.15 13.47
C PHE A 224 -2.49 9.25 12.42
N LEU A 225 -1.99 8.01 12.29
CA LEU A 225 -2.42 7.00 11.31
C LEU A 225 -2.19 7.37 9.83
N ILE A 226 -1.37 8.39 9.54
CA ILE A 226 -1.05 8.79 8.16
C ILE A 226 0.47 8.79 7.99
N ASP A 227 0.93 7.96 7.06
CA ASP A 227 2.31 7.93 6.61
C ASP A 227 2.48 8.73 5.31
N HIS A 228 3.71 9.11 5.03
CA HIS A 228 4.13 9.92 3.89
C HIS A 228 5.44 9.37 3.32
N PHE A 229 5.67 9.59 2.03
CA PHE A 229 6.91 9.20 1.36
C PHE A 229 7.78 10.43 1.12
N VAL A 230 9.05 10.30 1.45
CA VAL A 230 10.10 11.28 1.12
C VAL A 230 11.27 10.55 0.47
N THR A 231 12.05 11.25 -0.36
CA THR A 231 13.29 10.70 -0.90
C THR A 231 14.46 11.19 -0.08
N VAL A 232 15.21 10.30 0.56
CA VAL A 232 16.52 10.63 1.13
C VAL A 232 17.49 10.86 -0.02
N LEU A 233 18.00 12.08 -0.13
CA LEU A 233 18.87 12.57 -1.20
C LEU A 233 20.33 12.63 -0.79
N ASP A 234 20.62 12.81 0.49
CA ASP A 234 21.96 12.81 1.05
C ASP A 234 21.91 12.62 2.58
N VAL A 235 22.99 12.11 3.16
CA VAL A 235 23.15 11.94 4.60
C VAL A 235 24.50 12.54 5.01
N ALA A 236 24.45 13.75 5.56
CA ALA A 236 25.60 14.45 6.10
C ALA A 236 25.82 14.10 7.59
N GLU A 237 26.89 14.64 8.19
CA GLU A 237 27.28 14.35 9.57
C GLU A 237 26.19 14.63 10.61
N SER A 238 25.39 15.69 10.42
CA SER A 238 24.37 16.13 11.39
C SER A 238 22.96 16.22 10.82
N VAL A 239 22.81 16.18 9.49
CA VAL A 239 21.53 16.36 8.80
C VAL A 239 21.29 15.27 7.75
N VAL A 240 20.02 15.00 7.49
CA VAL A 240 19.53 14.20 6.37
C VAL A 240 18.86 15.15 5.40
N VAL A 241 19.32 15.16 4.15
CA VAL A 241 18.70 15.94 3.08
C VAL A 241 17.60 15.08 2.47
N VAL A 242 16.37 15.59 2.46
CA VAL A 242 15.21 14.88 1.90
C VAL A 242 14.52 15.72 0.83
N GLY A 243 14.08 15.05 -0.24
CA GLY A 243 13.09 15.58 -1.16
C GLY A 243 11.70 15.19 -0.68
N ASP A 244 10.98 16.16 -0.10
CA ASP A 244 9.61 16.01 0.33
C ASP A 244 8.68 16.44 -0.82
N PRO A 245 7.80 15.56 -1.33
CA PRO A 245 6.84 15.91 -2.39
C PRO A 245 5.91 17.09 -2.06
N LEU A 246 5.77 17.49 -0.80
CA LEU A 246 4.98 18.65 -0.38
C LEU A 246 5.78 19.95 -0.25
N GLN A 247 7.07 19.84 0.05
CA GLN A 247 7.90 20.99 0.48
C GLN A 247 9.11 21.22 -0.43
N GLY A 248 9.41 20.31 -1.33
CA GLY A 248 10.63 20.31 -2.13
C GLY A 248 11.82 19.78 -1.34
N ARG A 249 13.02 20.31 -1.62
CA ARG A 249 14.26 19.91 -0.94
C ARG A 249 14.36 20.56 0.44
N ILE A 250 14.43 19.75 1.49
CA ILE A 250 14.56 20.20 2.89
C ILE A 250 15.68 19.44 3.62
N GLU A 251 16.19 20.04 4.69
CA GLU A 251 17.20 19.45 5.58
C GLU A 251 16.57 19.18 6.94
N MET A 252 16.75 17.97 7.47
CA MET A 252 16.28 17.57 8.79
C MET A 252 17.47 17.17 9.64
N THR A 253 17.45 17.49 10.93
CA THR A 253 18.44 16.91 11.85
C THR A 253 18.26 15.38 11.92
N HIS A 254 19.32 14.65 12.28
CA HIS A 254 19.21 13.20 12.47
C HIS A 254 18.15 12.82 13.50
N GLU A 255 18.00 13.61 14.57
CA GLU A 255 16.98 13.41 15.59
C GLU A 255 15.56 13.62 15.03
N GLU A 256 15.34 14.71 14.30
CA GLU A 256 14.04 15.00 13.68
C GLU A 256 13.65 13.88 12.69
N PHE A 257 14.56 13.52 11.79
CA PHE A 257 14.31 12.45 10.83
C PHE A 257 14.03 11.12 11.53
N THR A 258 14.84 10.73 12.51
CA THR A 258 14.65 9.47 13.26
C THR A 258 13.31 9.43 14.01
N SER A 259 12.85 10.57 14.53
CA SER A 259 11.56 10.65 15.25
C SER A 259 10.34 10.42 14.35
N ARG A 260 10.46 10.76 13.05
CA ARG A 260 9.39 10.60 12.06
C ARG A 260 9.53 9.32 11.26
N TRP A 261 10.75 8.88 10.98
CA TRP A 261 11.01 7.76 10.10
C TRP A 261 10.52 6.43 10.66
N ARG A 262 9.79 5.68 9.83
CA ARG A 262 9.31 4.32 10.16
C ARG A 262 10.43 3.27 10.12
N ARG A 263 11.69 3.68 9.91
CA ARG A 263 12.85 2.80 9.75
C ARG A 263 12.69 1.81 8.59
N TYR A 264 11.95 2.25 7.58
CA TYR A 264 11.53 1.44 6.46
C TYR A 264 11.56 2.33 5.20
N GLY A 265 11.93 1.74 4.07
CA GLY A 265 12.01 2.43 2.80
C GLY A 265 12.35 1.51 1.64
N ILE A 266 12.36 2.09 0.45
CA ILE A 266 12.63 1.42 -0.81
C ILE A 266 14.00 1.86 -1.29
N VAL A 267 14.90 0.90 -1.50
CA VAL A 267 16.24 1.13 -2.04
C VAL A 267 16.23 0.81 -3.52
N LEU A 268 16.66 1.79 -4.32
CA LEU A 268 16.90 1.65 -5.74
C LEU A 268 18.39 1.34 -5.93
N ARG A 269 18.72 0.33 -6.73
CA ARG A 269 20.10 0.15 -7.22
C ARG A 269 20.13 0.49 -8.67
N ARG A 270 21.12 1.29 -9.08
CA ARG A 270 21.43 1.45 -10.50
C ARG A 270 21.79 0.07 -11.05
N SER A 271 20.98 -0.45 -11.96
CA SER A 271 21.36 -1.59 -12.77
C SER A 271 22.59 -1.17 -13.59
N ASP A 272 23.64 -2.00 -13.63
CA ASP A 272 24.66 -1.83 -14.66
C ASP A 272 23.96 -1.72 -16.03
N PRO A 273 24.46 -0.89 -16.95
CA PRO A 273 23.77 -0.62 -18.21
C PRO A 273 23.39 -1.93 -18.89
N ILE A 274 22.09 -2.07 -19.17
CA ILE A 274 21.56 -3.19 -19.96
C ILE A 274 22.39 -3.21 -21.25
N PRO A 275 23.12 -4.30 -21.58
CA PRO A 275 23.87 -4.36 -22.82
C PRO A 275 22.87 -4.09 -23.95
N SER A 276 23.18 -3.09 -24.77
CA SER A 276 22.38 -2.78 -25.95
C SER A 276 22.15 -4.09 -26.69
N LYS A 277 20.88 -4.43 -26.95
CA LYS A 277 20.59 -5.51 -27.87
C LYS A 277 21.33 -5.18 -29.16
N ALA A 278 22.33 -5.99 -29.48
CA ALA A 278 22.97 -5.98 -30.77
C ALA A 278 21.87 -6.22 -31.81
N ILE A 279 21.97 -5.42 -32.88
CA ILE A 279 21.14 -5.37 -34.09
C ILE A 279 20.78 -6.77 -34.59
#